data_AF-A0A2M7UH56-F1
#
_entry.id   AF-A0A2M7UH56-F1
#
_cell.length_a   1.000
_cell.length_b   1.000
_cell.length_c   1.000
_cell.angle_alpha   90.00
_cell.angle_beta   90.00
_cell.angle_gamma   90.00
#
_symmetry.space_group_name_H-M   'P 1'
#
loop_
_entity.id
_entity.type
_entity.pdbx_description
1 polymer ?
#
loop_
_entity_poly.entity_id
_entity_poly.type
_entity_poly.pdbx_seq_one_letter_code
_entity_poly.pdbx_strand_id
1 'polypeptide(L)'
;MLNEKNGIDKIKVAVTLVVVGVLAVILILLARSIWSLNETLQKNTAVINTAKEAPGLPKPVIKPSIPDVLFNLSGLIKEHGGSFLMMEADIPSMLESGQVAREKEIRRVLVNTETKVSRLNIITDQQTKKQLIQEVAAVFKDLKVGDLIEVIAKDDISQAYEFTASQIRLLPTM
;
A
#
# COMPACT_ATOMS: atom_id res chain seq x y z
N MET A 1 14.89 25.48 67.64
CA MET A 1 14.23 25.36 66.32
C MET A 1 15.30 25.17 65.26
N LEU A 2 15.82 23.95 65.13
CA LEU A 2 16.81 23.56 64.14
C LEU A 2 16.54 22.10 63.78
N ASN A 3 16.69 21.79 62.50
CA ASN A 3 16.90 20.44 61.94
C ASN A 3 15.74 19.69 61.24
N GLU A 4 14.75 20.38 60.66
CA GLU A 4 13.80 19.72 59.72
C GLU A 4 14.16 19.86 58.23
N LYS A 5 15.00 20.83 57.83
CA LYS A 5 15.34 21.05 56.40
C LYS A 5 16.26 19.97 55.79
N ASN A 6 17.03 19.24 56.60
CA ASN A 6 17.99 18.24 56.10
C ASN A 6 17.35 16.90 55.68
N GLY A 7 16.10 16.62 56.07
CA GLY A 7 15.41 15.38 55.73
C GLY A 7 14.88 15.35 54.29
N ILE A 8 14.33 16.48 53.83
CA ILE A 8 13.68 16.59 52.52
C ILE A 8 14.69 16.49 51.37
N ASP A 9 15.88 17.06 51.54
CA ASP A 9 16.92 17.03 50.50
C ASP A 9 17.51 15.62 50.32
N LYS A 10 17.65 14.85 51.40
CA LYS A 10 18.08 13.45 51.32
C LYS A 10 17.06 12.56 50.60
N ILE A 11 15.77 12.80 50.82
CA ILE A 11 14.70 12.05 50.15
C ILE A 11 14.66 12.38 48.65
N LYS A 12 14.82 13.65 48.26
CA LYS A 12 14.88 14.05 46.84
C LYS A 12 16.08 13.44 46.11
N VAL A 13 17.24 13.40 46.75
CA VAL A 13 18.44 12.74 46.17
C VAL A 13 18.22 11.24 46.02
N ALA A 14 17.63 10.58 47.02
CA ALA A 14 17.33 9.15 46.94
C ALA A 14 16.33 8.81 45.83
N VAL A 15 15.24 9.58 45.69
CA VAL A 15 14.25 9.40 44.62
C VAL A 15 14.88 9.63 43.25
N THR A 16 15.74 10.64 43.11
CA THR A 16 16.43 10.93 41.83
C THR A 16 17.35 9.78 41.42
N LEU A 17 18.10 9.21 42.36
CA LEU A 17 18.96 8.04 42.10
C LEU A 17 18.15 6.80 41.69
N VAL A 18 16.98 6.56 42.31
CA VAL A 18 16.08 5.46 41.93
C VAL A 18 15.54 5.65 40.52
N VAL A 19 15.08 6.85 40.17
CA VAL A 19 14.55 7.15 38.82
C VAL A 19 15.63 6.97 37.75
N VAL A 20 16.85 7.46 37.99
CA VAL A 20 17.98 7.28 37.07
C VAL A 20 18.34 5.80 36.92
N GLY A 21 18.32 5.03 38.02
CA GLY A 21 18.55 3.59 37.99
C GLY A 21 17.52 2.84 37.14
N VAL A 22 16.22 3.17 37.30
CA VAL A 22 15.14 2.56 36.51
C VAL A 22 15.27 2.91 35.03
N LEU A 23 15.58 4.16 34.69
CA LEU A 23 15.81 4.58 33.30
C LEU A 23 16.98 3.85 32.65
N ALA A 24 18.09 3.66 33.37
CA ALA A 24 19.24 2.92 32.87
C ALA A 24 18.88 1.45 32.57
N VAL A 25 18.08 0.80 33.42
CA VAL A 25 17.61 -0.58 33.18
C VAL A 25 16.72 -0.66 31.94
N ILE A 26 15.80 0.29 31.76
CA ILE A 26 14.92 0.34 30.58
C ILE A 26 15.75 0.50 29.29
N LEU A 27 16.75 1.38 29.29
CA LEU A 27 17.64 1.56 28.13
C LEU A 27 18.42 0.29 27.79
N ILE A 28 18.90 -0.45 28.78
CA ILE A 28 19.59 -1.73 28.56
C ILE A 28 18.65 -2.78 27.96
N LEU A 29 17.39 -2.84 28.41
CA LEU A 29 16.38 -3.75 27.86
C LEU A 29 16.02 -3.41 26.41
N LEU A 30 15.84 -2.12 26.10
CA LEU A 30 15.59 -1.66 24.73
C LEU A 30 16.77 -1.95 23.80
N ALA A 31 18.00 -1.70 24.25
CA ALA A 31 19.20 -2.00 23.47
C ALA A 31 19.31 -3.50 23.15
N ARG A 32 19.01 -4.38 24.12
CA ARG A 32 18.97 -5.84 23.89
C ARG A 32 17.87 -6.26 22.91
N SER A 33 16.70 -5.65 22.99
CA SER A 33 15.59 -5.94 22.06
C SER A 33 15.91 -5.53 20.63
N ILE A 34 16.52 -4.35 20.44
CA ILE A 34 16.95 -3.86 19.11
C ILE A 34 18.03 -4.80 18.50
N TRP A 35 18.97 -5.27 19.31
CA TRP A 35 20.02 -6.20 18.86
C TRP A 35 19.44 -7.55 18.41
N SER A 36 18.47 -8.10 19.16
CA SER A 36 17.76 -9.34 18.82
C SER A 36 16.99 -9.24 17.49
N LEU A 37 16.40 -8.07 17.20
CA LEU A 37 15.68 -7.85 15.94
C LEU A 37 16.64 -7.87 14.74
N ASN A 38 17.83 -7.28 14.89
CA ASN A 38 18.82 -7.19 13.81
C ASN A 38 19.38 -8.57 13.41
N GLU A 39 19.62 -9.46 14.39
CA GLU A 39 20.05 -10.85 14.10
C GLU A 39 18.99 -11.63 13.32
N THR A 40 17.70 -11.40 13.61
CA THR A 40 16.59 -12.08 12.93
C THR A 40 16.48 -11.63 11.46
N LEU A 41 16.71 -10.34 11.19
CA LEU A 41 16.71 -9.79 9.84
C LEU A 41 17.87 -10.32 9.00
N GLN A 42 19.07 -10.47 9.58
CA GLN A 42 20.21 -11.05 8.85
C GLN A 42 20.01 -12.53 8.50
N LYS A 43 19.43 -13.33 9.42
CA LYS A 43 19.12 -14.74 9.13
C LYS A 43 18.11 -14.88 7.98
N ASN A 44 17.08 -14.04 7.92
CA ASN A 44 16.11 -14.07 6.84
C ASN A 44 16.69 -13.60 5.49
N THR A 45 17.67 -12.69 5.52
CA THR A 45 18.33 -12.20 4.29
C THR A 45 19.30 -13.24 3.70
N ALA A 46 19.94 -14.06 4.55
CA ALA A 46 20.81 -15.15 4.12
C ALA A 46 20.03 -16.26 3.38
N VAL A 47 18.84 -16.63 3.87
CA VAL A 47 17.99 -17.66 3.23
C VAL A 47 17.53 -17.24 1.82
N ILE A 48 17.30 -15.94 1.59
CA ILE A 48 16.87 -15.41 0.29
C ILE A 48 18.04 -15.39 -0.72
N ASN A 49 19.27 -15.21 -0.27
CA ASN A 49 20.45 -15.20 -1.15
C ASN A 49 20.99 -16.61 -1.44
N THR A 50 20.83 -17.59 -0.55
CA THR A 50 21.23 -18.99 -0.82
C THR A 50 20.26 -19.71 -1.77
N ALA A 51 19.01 -19.23 -1.92
CA ALA A 51 18.05 -19.78 -2.88
C ALA A 51 18.31 -19.33 -4.35
N LYS A 52 19.27 -18.45 -4.61
CA LYS A 52 19.56 -17.90 -5.94
C LYS A 52 20.62 -18.66 -6.74
N GLU A 53 21.32 -19.65 -6.18
CA GLU A 53 22.46 -20.29 -6.86
C GLU A 53 22.49 -21.83 -6.70
N ALA A 54 21.34 -22.50 -6.86
CA ALA A 54 21.34 -23.92 -7.21
C ALA A 54 21.12 -24.05 -8.73
N PRO A 55 22.17 -24.26 -9.54
CA PRO A 55 22.02 -24.51 -10.96
C PRO A 55 21.39 -25.91 -11.14
N GLY A 56 20.14 -25.97 -11.63
CA GLY A 56 19.55 -27.21 -12.12
C GLY A 56 18.24 -27.67 -11.48
N LEU A 57 17.69 -26.97 -10.49
CA LEU A 57 16.32 -27.25 -10.06
C LEU A 57 15.33 -26.64 -11.08
N PRO A 58 14.41 -27.43 -11.67
CA PRO A 58 13.39 -26.89 -12.54
C PRO A 58 12.61 -25.84 -11.76
N LYS A 59 12.59 -24.59 -12.27
CA LYS A 59 11.81 -23.52 -11.65
C LYS A 59 10.39 -24.03 -11.47
N PRO A 60 9.79 -23.92 -10.27
CA PRO A 60 8.40 -24.30 -10.09
C PRO A 60 7.57 -23.53 -11.12
N VAL A 61 6.90 -24.28 -12.00
CA VAL A 61 5.99 -23.70 -12.98
C VAL A 61 4.80 -23.17 -12.18
N ILE A 62 4.85 -21.90 -11.80
CA ILE A 62 3.72 -21.21 -11.18
C ILE A 62 2.63 -21.20 -12.25
N LYS A 63 1.61 -22.05 -12.10
CA LYS A 63 0.43 -21.99 -12.96
C LYS A 63 -0.28 -20.66 -12.68
N PRO A 64 -0.50 -19.80 -13.69
CA PRO A 64 -1.24 -18.58 -13.48
C PRO A 64 -2.66 -18.92 -13.01
N SER A 65 -3.09 -18.30 -11.92
CA SER A 65 -4.44 -18.41 -11.37
C SER A 65 -5.11 -17.04 -11.39
N ILE A 66 -6.42 -17.02 -11.57
CA ILE A 66 -7.22 -15.80 -11.46
C ILE A 66 -7.38 -15.48 -9.97
N PRO A 67 -7.26 -14.21 -9.57
CA PRO A 67 -7.54 -13.84 -8.19
C PRO A 67 -9.02 -14.08 -7.87
N ASP A 68 -9.29 -14.71 -6.72
CA ASP A 68 -10.65 -14.98 -6.26
C ASP A 68 -11.44 -13.71 -5.92
N VAL A 69 -10.72 -12.62 -5.62
CA VAL A 69 -11.26 -11.33 -5.22
C VAL A 69 -10.66 -10.21 -6.06
N LEU A 70 -11.48 -9.22 -6.41
CA LEU A 70 -11.05 -8.03 -7.15
C LEU A 70 -11.38 -6.79 -6.34
N PHE A 71 -10.40 -5.91 -6.13
CA PHE A 71 -10.59 -4.63 -5.43
C PHE A 71 -10.28 -3.43 -6.32
N ASN A 72 -9.68 -3.65 -7.49
CA ASN A 72 -9.38 -2.62 -8.46
C ASN A 72 -9.62 -3.11 -9.89
N LEU A 73 -10.07 -2.20 -10.74
CA LEU A 73 -10.27 -2.42 -12.17
C LEU A 73 -9.67 -1.25 -12.95
N SER A 74 -9.06 -1.55 -14.09
CA SER A 74 -8.60 -0.54 -15.04
C SER A 74 -9.45 -0.60 -16.30
N GLY A 75 -9.67 0.55 -16.93
CA GLY A 75 -10.51 0.60 -18.12
C GLY A 75 -10.74 2.01 -18.66
N LEU A 76 -11.46 2.08 -19.77
CA LEU A 76 -11.80 3.34 -20.44
C LEU A 76 -13.18 3.85 -20.00
N ILE A 77 -13.30 5.14 -19.73
CA ILE A 77 -14.60 5.77 -19.48
C ILE A 77 -15.41 5.78 -20.78
N LYS A 78 -16.61 5.21 -20.74
CA LYS A 78 -17.59 5.20 -21.85
C LYS A 78 -18.72 6.20 -21.64
N GLU A 79 -19.12 6.42 -20.39
CA GLU A 79 -20.12 7.41 -20.01
C GLU A 79 -19.71 8.12 -18.71
N HIS A 80 -19.98 9.42 -18.61
CA HIS A 80 -19.70 10.24 -17.44
C HIS A 80 -20.97 10.98 -17.02
N GLY A 81 -21.48 10.65 -15.83
CA GLY A 81 -22.64 11.28 -15.21
C GLY A 81 -22.26 12.12 -14.00
N GLY A 82 -23.25 12.76 -13.36
CA GLY A 82 -22.99 13.64 -12.21
C GLY A 82 -22.42 12.94 -10.96
N SER A 83 -22.81 11.68 -10.74
CA SER A 83 -22.44 10.87 -9.56
C SER A 83 -22.07 9.43 -9.93
N PHE A 84 -21.79 9.17 -11.20
CA PHE A 84 -21.39 7.85 -11.69
C PHE A 84 -20.57 7.97 -12.96
N LEU A 85 -19.84 6.91 -13.30
CA LEU A 85 -19.29 6.70 -14.63
C LEU A 85 -19.59 5.26 -15.08
N MET A 86 -19.63 5.03 -16.38
CA MET A 86 -19.59 3.68 -16.94
C MET A 86 -18.22 3.46 -17.58
N MET A 87 -17.54 2.38 -17.18
CA MET A 87 -16.23 2.03 -17.72
C MET A 87 -16.27 0.69 -18.44
N GLU A 88 -15.51 0.58 -19.53
CA GLU A 88 -15.15 -0.71 -20.12
C GLU A 88 -13.88 -1.20 -19.43
N ALA A 89 -14.06 -2.12 -18.49
CA ALA A 89 -13.00 -2.69 -17.67
C ALA A 89 -12.42 -3.95 -18.33
N ASP A 90 -11.12 -4.16 -18.17
CA ASP A 90 -10.47 -5.42 -18.50
C ASP A 90 -10.54 -6.36 -17.27
N ILE A 91 -11.30 -7.45 -17.37
CA ILE A 91 -11.51 -8.42 -16.30
C ILE A 91 -10.76 -9.71 -16.62
N PRO A 92 -9.95 -10.25 -15.69
CA PRO A 92 -9.30 -11.54 -15.90
C PRO A 92 -10.34 -12.67 -15.93
N SER A 93 -10.34 -13.47 -16.98
CA SER A 93 -11.21 -14.64 -17.16
C SER A 93 -10.42 -15.91 -17.45
N MET A 94 -11.00 -17.08 -17.18
CA MET A 94 -10.36 -18.38 -17.45
C MET A 94 -10.96 -18.95 -18.72
N LEU A 95 -10.13 -19.20 -19.72
CA LEU A 95 -10.55 -19.93 -20.91
C LEU A 95 -10.76 -21.41 -20.57
N GLU A 96 -11.55 -22.12 -21.39
CA GLU A 96 -11.73 -23.58 -21.27
C GLU A 96 -10.40 -24.36 -21.34
N SER A 97 -9.39 -23.78 -21.97
CA SER A 97 -8.02 -24.31 -22.04
C SER A 97 -7.22 -24.19 -20.73
N GLY A 98 -7.77 -23.52 -19.71
CA GLY A 98 -7.09 -23.20 -18.45
C GLY A 98 -6.07 -22.05 -18.56
N GLN A 99 -6.11 -21.29 -19.65
CA GLN A 99 -5.30 -20.09 -19.83
C GLN A 99 -6.05 -18.86 -19.32
N VAL A 100 -5.32 -17.92 -18.70
CA VAL A 100 -5.88 -16.63 -18.28
C VAL A 100 -6.02 -15.72 -19.50
N ALA A 101 -7.24 -15.27 -19.76
CA ALA A 101 -7.57 -14.25 -20.74
C ALA A 101 -8.03 -12.96 -20.05
N ARG A 102 -8.28 -11.94 -20.86
CA ARG A 102 -8.94 -10.70 -20.42
C ARG A 102 -10.19 -10.50 -21.25
N GLU A 103 -11.31 -10.32 -20.57
CA GLU A 103 -12.59 -9.98 -21.18
C GLU A 103 -12.93 -8.53 -20.89
N LYS A 104 -13.63 -7.90 -21.84
CA LYS A 104 -14.09 -6.53 -21.70
C LYS A 104 -15.51 -6.51 -21.21
N GLU A 105 -15.73 -5.85 -20.08
CA GLU A 105 -17.06 -5.71 -19.51
C GLU A 105 -17.38 -4.26 -19.18
N ILE A 106 -18.65 -3.87 -19.40
CA ILE A 106 -19.14 -2.57 -18.98
C ILE A 106 -19.57 -2.64 -17.52
N ARG A 107 -18.92 -1.85 -16.66
CA ARG A 107 -19.20 -1.75 -15.24
C ARG A 107 -19.60 -0.31 -14.88
N ARG A 108 -20.56 -0.18 -13.95
CA ARG A 108 -21.06 1.11 -13.46
C ARG A 108 -20.40 1.44 -12.13
N VAL A 109 -19.74 2.59 -12.06
CA VAL A 109 -19.00 3.01 -10.88
C VAL A 109 -19.71 4.21 -10.28
N LEU A 110 -20.17 4.06 -9.03
CA LEU A 110 -20.79 5.13 -8.26
C LEU A 110 -19.71 5.98 -7.58
N VAL A 111 -19.91 7.28 -7.59
CA VAL A 111 -19.00 8.27 -7.01
C VAL A 111 -19.74 9.08 -5.97
N ASN A 112 -19.19 9.13 -4.76
CA ASN A 112 -19.75 9.86 -3.64
C ASN A 112 -18.74 10.87 -3.07
N THR A 113 -19.10 11.54 -1.98
CA THR A 113 -18.27 12.55 -1.34
C THR A 113 -16.99 11.99 -0.68
N GLU A 114 -16.93 10.68 -0.45
CA GLU A 114 -15.74 10.00 0.09
C GLU A 114 -14.76 9.53 -1.00
N THR A 115 -15.19 9.46 -2.26
CA THR A 115 -14.37 9.00 -3.37
C THR A 115 -13.21 9.97 -3.61
N LYS A 116 -11.97 9.49 -3.49
CA LYS A 116 -10.78 10.28 -3.83
C LYS A 116 -10.52 10.24 -5.33
N VAL A 117 -10.27 11.40 -5.95
CA VAL A 117 -9.91 11.47 -7.37
C VAL A 117 -8.51 12.04 -7.51
N SER A 118 -7.68 11.38 -8.30
CA SER A 118 -6.30 11.80 -8.55
C SER A 118 -5.88 11.52 -9.99
N ARG A 119 -4.79 12.17 -10.41
CA ARG A 119 -4.15 12.00 -11.71
C ARG A 119 -2.72 11.54 -11.50
N LEU A 120 -2.33 10.51 -12.23
CA LEU A 120 -0.95 10.02 -12.27
C LEU A 120 -0.22 10.70 -13.43
N ASN A 121 0.82 11.47 -13.09
CA ASN A 121 1.69 12.14 -14.04
C ASN A 121 3.04 11.44 -14.09
N ILE A 122 3.60 11.28 -15.28
CA ILE A 122 5.00 10.85 -15.45
C ILE A 122 5.87 12.10 -15.43
N ILE A 123 6.71 12.24 -14.41
CA ILE A 123 7.69 13.33 -14.30
C ILE A 123 9.10 12.79 -14.46
N THR A 124 10.00 13.59 -15.02
CA THR A 124 11.42 13.23 -15.13
C THR A 124 12.18 13.86 -13.97
N ASP A 125 12.77 13.02 -13.12
CA ASP A 125 13.66 13.47 -12.05
C ASP A 125 14.88 14.18 -12.64
N GLN A 126 15.12 15.43 -12.23
CA GLN A 126 16.15 16.25 -12.86
C GLN A 126 17.58 15.79 -12.54
N GLN A 127 17.79 15.12 -11.40
CA GLN A 127 19.10 14.67 -10.92
C GLN A 127 19.47 13.31 -11.51
N THR A 128 18.53 12.37 -11.53
CA THR A 128 18.75 10.98 -11.94
C THR A 128 18.31 10.67 -13.37
N LYS A 129 17.59 11.61 -14.01
CA LYS A 129 16.96 11.44 -15.34
C LYS A 129 15.98 10.27 -15.43
N LYS A 130 15.55 9.72 -14.30
CA LYS A 130 14.58 8.63 -14.24
C LYS A 130 13.15 9.18 -14.31
N GLN A 131 12.27 8.42 -14.95
CA GLN A 131 10.83 8.68 -14.91
C GLN A 131 10.26 8.25 -13.56
N LEU A 132 9.46 9.11 -12.94
CA LEU A 132 8.75 8.87 -11.69
C LEU A 132 7.26 9.10 -11.91
N ILE A 133 6.43 8.33 -11.20
CA ILE A 133 4.99 8.58 -11.14
C ILE A 133 4.72 9.54 -9.99
N GLN A 134 4.09 10.67 -10.29
CA GLN A 134 3.59 11.63 -9.32
C GLN A 134 2.07 11.61 -9.33
N GLU A 135 1.46 11.39 -8.17
CA GLU A 135 0.03 11.47 -7.98
C GLU A 135 -0.37 12.90 -7.55
N VAL A 136 -1.30 13.50 -8.29
CA VAL A 136 -1.81 14.86 -8.05
C VAL A 136 -3.32 14.79 -7.82
N ALA A 137 -3.84 15.53 -6.83
CA ALA A 137 -5.26 15.61 -6.60
C ALA A 137 -6.01 16.17 -7.83
N ALA A 138 -7.15 15.59 -8.15
CA ALA A 138 -8.03 16.01 -9.25
C ALA A 138 -9.48 16.04 -8.75
N VAL A 139 -10.39 16.61 -9.53
CA VAL A 139 -11.82 16.55 -9.23
C VAL A 139 -12.54 15.61 -10.19
N PHE A 140 -13.63 15.01 -9.75
CA PHE A 140 -14.41 14.06 -10.57
C PHE A 140 -14.88 14.66 -11.91
N LYS A 141 -15.13 15.97 -11.93
CA LYS A 141 -15.53 16.73 -13.12
C LYS A 141 -14.43 16.84 -14.18
N ASP A 142 -13.17 16.56 -13.83
CA ASP A 142 -12.05 16.62 -14.76
C ASP A 142 -11.98 15.37 -15.66
N LEU A 143 -12.63 14.28 -15.24
CA LEU A 143 -12.68 13.02 -15.98
C LEU A 143 -13.60 13.15 -17.20
N LYS A 144 -13.20 12.53 -18.31
CA LYS A 144 -13.92 12.59 -19.59
C LYS A 144 -14.07 11.22 -20.20
N VAL A 145 -15.09 11.07 -21.05
CA VAL A 145 -15.23 9.89 -21.91
C VAL A 145 -13.96 9.72 -22.75
N GLY A 146 -13.43 8.50 -22.77
CA GLY A 146 -12.17 8.15 -23.41
C GLY A 146 -10.95 8.14 -22.49
N ASP A 147 -11.04 8.69 -21.28
CA ASP A 147 -9.95 8.64 -20.32
C ASP A 147 -9.70 7.19 -19.85
N LEU A 148 -8.42 6.83 -19.72
CA LEU A 148 -7.99 5.58 -19.11
C LEU A 148 -7.85 5.77 -17.60
N ILE A 149 -8.61 5.00 -16.82
CA ILE A 149 -8.66 5.13 -15.37
C ILE A 149 -8.39 3.79 -14.68
N GLU A 150 -7.89 3.86 -13.45
CA GLU A 150 -7.95 2.80 -12.45
C GLU A 150 -8.99 3.19 -11.39
N VAL A 151 -9.92 2.29 -11.10
CA VAL A 151 -10.93 2.44 -10.04
C VAL A 151 -10.64 1.43 -8.96
N ILE A 152 -10.63 1.88 -7.70
CA ILE A 152 -10.39 1.07 -6.52
C ILE A 152 -11.64 1.11 -5.64
N ALA A 153 -12.06 -0.03 -5.10
CA ALA A 153 -13.20 -0.19 -4.19
C ALA A 153 -12.74 -0.53 -2.77
N LYS A 154 -13.64 -0.42 -1.79
CA LYS A 154 -13.40 -0.93 -0.41
C LYS A 154 -13.79 -2.41 -0.28
N ASP A 155 -14.72 -2.86 -1.11
CA ASP A 155 -15.33 -4.20 -1.08
C ASP A 155 -14.91 -5.02 -2.30
N ASP A 156 -15.14 -6.33 -2.28
CA ASP A 156 -14.91 -7.20 -3.43
C ASP A 156 -15.89 -6.89 -4.56
N ILE A 157 -15.36 -6.62 -5.75
CA ILE A 157 -16.10 -6.24 -6.95
C ILE A 157 -16.04 -7.31 -8.05
N SER A 158 -15.54 -8.51 -7.75
CA SER A 158 -15.41 -9.62 -8.70
C SER A 158 -16.70 -9.91 -9.48
N GLN A 159 -17.84 -9.95 -8.77
CA GLN A 159 -19.16 -10.26 -9.34
C GLN A 159 -20.07 -9.03 -9.51
N ALA A 160 -19.59 -7.81 -9.22
CA ALA A 160 -20.44 -6.63 -9.09
C ALA A 160 -20.50 -5.80 -10.39
N TYR A 161 -21.65 -5.77 -11.07
CA TYR A 161 -21.85 -4.89 -12.24
C TYR A 161 -21.90 -3.40 -11.87
N GLU A 162 -22.29 -3.09 -10.64
CA GLU A 162 -22.30 -1.74 -10.07
C GLU A 162 -21.60 -1.74 -8.70
N PHE A 163 -20.73 -0.76 -8.44
CA PHE A 163 -20.03 -0.63 -7.16
C PHE A 163 -19.61 0.82 -6.86
N THR A 164 -19.30 1.11 -5.60
CA THR A 164 -18.84 2.45 -5.17
C THR A 164 -17.32 2.54 -5.15
N ALA A 165 -16.78 3.57 -5.80
CA ALA A 165 -15.34 3.81 -5.81
C ALA A 165 -14.87 4.44 -4.48
N SER A 166 -13.80 3.87 -3.92
CA SER A 166 -13.02 4.48 -2.85
C SER A 166 -12.00 5.47 -3.41
N GLN A 167 -11.42 5.15 -4.57
CA GLN A 167 -10.48 5.99 -5.29
C GLN A 167 -10.60 5.79 -6.80
N ILE A 168 -10.44 6.89 -7.56
CA ILE A 168 -10.31 6.87 -9.02
C ILE A 168 -9.00 7.57 -9.38
N ARG A 169 -8.15 6.88 -10.14
CA ARG A 169 -6.89 7.41 -10.66
C ARG A 169 -6.96 7.54 -12.18
N LEU A 170 -6.73 8.74 -12.68
CA LEU A 170 -6.50 8.97 -14.10
C LEU A 170 -5.09 8.50 -14.46
N LEU A 171 -4.98 7.51 -15.34
CA LEU A 171 -3.72 6.94 -15.78
C LEU A 171 -3.09 7.82 -16.88
N PRO A 172 -1.75 7.88 -16.98
CA PRO A 172 -1.09 8.61 -18.05
C PRO A 172 -1.30 7.86 -19.38
N THR A 173 -1.80 8.58 -20.38
CA THR A 173 -1.81 8.08 -21.77
C THR A 173 -0.42 8.22 -22.37
N MET A 174 0.14 7.11 -22.86
CA MET A 174 1.41 7.09 -23.59
C MET A 174 1.24 7.58 -25.03
#